data_AF-A0A9X2GJV2-F1
#
_entry.id   AF-A0A9X2GJV2-F1
#
_cell.length_a   1.000
_cell.length_b   1.000
_cell.length_c   1.000
_cell.angle_alpha   90.00
_cell.angle_beta   90.00
_cell.angle_gamma   90.00
#
_symmetry.space_group_name_H-M   'P 1'
#
loop_
_entity.id
_entity.type
_entity.pdbx_description
1 polymer ?
#
loop_
_entity_poly.entity_id
_entity_poly.type
_entity_poly.pdbx_seq_one_letter_code
_entity_poly.pdbx_strand_id
1 'polypeptide(L)'
;MLLVVALGGNALLERGERPDAQVQRRHVRAAALALAPLAAEHTLVLCHGNGPQIGMLALESENDPALTHPFPLDTLGAQTQGMIGYWLAQELGNAGLAGPAVTIVTRTEVDPGDPAFRAPAKFVGQGYPEPVARRLAPEHGWTVARDGRAWRRVVASPAPRRIVELPTIRRLVNGGTTVICGGGGGVPVLAGDGGRYEGAQAVVDKDLTAALLGVELKADRLVVLTDVDAVRKDFGTPRERPLPSADAAELRAMRFPAGSMGPKVEACVRFVTATGRQAVIGALRDAPAVLAGTAGTTITDGTWPAARAGAVTAAGR
;
A
#
# COMPACT_ATOMS: atom_id res chain seq x y z
N MET A 1 -19.74 -8.38 -1.31
CA MET A 1 -18.49 -8.66 -2.05
C MET A 1 -17.35 -8.76 -1.06
N LEU A 2 -16.29 -9.48 -1.43
CA LEU A 2 -14.99 -9.42 -0.77
C LEU A 2 -14.14 -8.35 -1.47
N LEU A 3 -13.77 -7.31 -0.74
CA LEU A 3 -12.91 -6.24 -1.23
C LEU A 3 -11.53 -6.33 -0.57
N VAL A 4 -10.47 -6.25 -1.37
CA VAL A 4 -9.14 -5.95 -0.85
C VAL A 4 -8.86 -4.47 -1.09
N VAL A 5 -8.65 -3.72 -0.01
CA VAL A 5 -8.44 -2.27 -0.06
C VAL A 5 -7.01 -1.94 0.36
N ALA A 6 -6.28 -1.18 -0.46
CA ALA A 6 -4.93 -0.74 -0.16
C ALA A 6 -4.89 0.76 0.12
N LEU A 7 -4.68 1.16 1.38
CA LEU A 7 -4.57 2.55 1.81
C LEU A 7 -3.16 3.09 1.56
N GLY A 8 -3.03 4.17 0.78
CA GLY A 8 -1.76 4.85 0.50
C GLY A 8 -1.07 5.35 1.78
N GLY A 9 0.26 5.53 1.75
CA GLY A 9 0.98 6.13 2.89
C GLY A 9 0.49 7.55 3.21
N ASN A 10 0.11 8.31 2.18
CA ASN A 10 -0.48 9.65 2.30
C ASN A 10 -1.88 9.65 2.94
N ALA A 11 -2.56 8.49 2.99
CA ALA A 11 -3.80 8.36 3.76
C ALA A 11 -3.58 8.32 5.27
N LEU A 12 -2.32 8.19 5.72
CA LEU A 12 -1.96 8.12 7.14
C LEU A 12 -1.09 9.30 7.60
N LEU A 13 -0.33 9.90 6.68
CA LEU A 13 0.42 11.12 6.92
C LEU A 13 0.73 11.83 5.58
N GLU A 14 0.35 13.10 5.44
CA GLU A 14 0.59 13.86 4.22
C GLU A 14 2.03 14.39 4.12
N ARG A 15 2.46 14.70 2.90
CA ARG A 15 3.80 15.27 2.67
C ARG A 15 3.90 16.64 3.33
N GLY A 16 4.90 16.79 4.21
CA GLY A 16 5.20 18.05 4.90
C GLY A 16 4.54 18.17 6.28
N GLU A 17 3.65 17.25 6.64
CA GLU A 17 3.15 17.16 8.01
C GLU A 17 4.22 16.60 8.96
N ARG A 18 4.15 17.03 10.22
CA ARG A 18 4.93 16.41 11.29
C ARG A 18 4.38 15.03 11.58
N PRO A 19 5.23 14.01 11.79
CA PRO A 19 4.78 12.64 12.00
C PRO A 19 4.24 12.41 13.43
N ASP A 20 3.60 13.41 14.03
CA ASP A 20 3.07 13.34 15.39
C ASP A 20 1.90 12.35 15.48
N ALA A 21 1.78 11.63 16.59
CA ALA A 21 0.72 10.63 16.77
C ALA A 21 -0.68 11.20 16.58
N GLN A 22 -0.95 12.43 17.04
CA GLN A 22 -2.25 13.09 16.87
C GLN A 22 -2.58 13.39 15.40
N VAL A 23 -1.58 13.79 14.61
CA VAL A 23 -1.74 14.04 13.17
C VAL A 23 -2.09 12.74 12.45
N GLN A 24 -1.33 11.69 12.70
CA GLN A 24 -1.57 10.38 12.07
C GLN A 24 -2.92 9.79 12.46
N ARG A 25 -3.30 9.87 13.74
CA ARG A 25 -4.61 9.38 14.22
C ARG A 25 -5.78 10.14 13.58
N ARG A 26 -5.64 11.45 13.32
CA ARG A 26 -6.66 12.23 12.60
C ARG A 26 -6.86 11.68 11.17
N HIS A 27 -5.78 11.36 10.48
CA HIS A 27 -5.83 10.77 9.14
C HIS A 27 -6.41 9.36 9.14
N VAL A 28 -5.99 8.51 10.09
CA VAL A 28 -6.61 7.18 10.29
C VAL A 28 -8.12 7.32 10.52
N ARG A 29 -8.55 8.26 11.36
CA ARG A 29 -9.99 8.50 11.62
C ARG A 29 -10.73 8.91 10.34
N ALA A 30 -10.15 9.81 9.54
CA ALA A 30 -10.72 10.19 8.26
C ALA A 30 -10.81 9.00 7.29
N ALA A 31 -9.79 8.15 7.24
CA ALA A 31 -9.79 6.93 6.45
C ALA A 31 -10.87 5.94 6.92
N ALA A 32 -11.02 5.73 8.22
CA ALA A 32 -12.04 4.85 8.79
C ALA A 32 -13.46 5.34 8.46
N LEU A 33 -13.72 6.65 8.56
CA LEU A 33 -15.00 7.24 8.15
C LEU A 33 -15.29 7.05 6.66
N ALA A 34 -14.28 7.20 5.79
CA ALA A 34 -14.44 6.98 4.36
C ALA A 34 -14.68 5.50 4.00
N LEU A 35 -14.13 4.57 4.79
CA LEU A 35 -14.28 3.13 4.61
C LEU A 35 -15.57 2.57 5.23
N ALA A 36 -16.16 3.24 6.22
CA ALA A 36 -17.33 2.74 6.94
C ALA A 36 -18.51 2.37 6.01
N PRO A 37 -18.87 3.16 4.99
CA PRO A 37 -19.91 2.76 4.04
C PRO A 37 -19.57 1.47 3.29
N LEU A 38 -18.31 1.29 2.88
CA LEU A 38 -17.87 0.06 2.21
C LEU A 38 -17.92 -1.14 3.16
N ALA A 39 -17.54 -0.94 4.42
CA ALA A 39 -17.51 -2.00 5.43
C ALA A 39 -18.91 -2.42 5.89
N ALA A 40 -19.91 -1.54 5.76
CA ALA A 40 -21.31 -1.84 6.06
C ALA A 40 -21.93 -2.80 5.03
N GLU A 41 -21.49 -2.74 3.77
CA GLU A 41 -22.08 -3.53 2.68
C GLU A 41 -21.19 -4.69 2.22
N HIS A 42 -19.91 -4.70 2.60
CA HIS A 42 -18.90 -5.61 2.06
C HIS A 42 -17.93 -6.12 3.12
N THR A 43 -17.36 -7.30 2.88
CA THR A 43 -16.27 -7.83 3.70
C THR A 43 -14.96 -7.21 3.23
N LEU A 44 -14.21 -6.58 4.14
CA LEU A 44 -12.98 -5.88 3.81
C LEU A 44 -11.74 -6.64 4.28
N VAL A 45 -10.74 -6.68 3.41
CA VAL A 45 -9.34 -6.96 3.75
C VAL A 45 -8.55 -5.68 3.51
N LEU A 46 -8.02 -5.10 4.58
CA LEU A 46 -7.38 -3.79 4.55
C LEU A 46 -5.87 -3.94 4.62
N CYS A 47 -5.19 -3.44 3.60
CA CYS A 47 -3.74 -3.22 3.57
C CYS A 47 -3.46 -1.73 3.73
N HIS A 48 -2.30 -1.38 4.29
CA HIS A 48 -1.88 0.01 4.41
C HIS A 48 -0.38 0.16 4.12
N GLY A 49 0.04 1.37 3.71
CA GLY A 49 1.46 1.73 3.69
C GLY A 49 1.98 2.02 5.10
N ASN A 50 3.31 2.10 5.24
CA ASN A 50 3.97 2.45 6.51
C ASN A 50 5.20 3.36 6.32
N GLY A 51 5.40 3.93 5.12
CA GLY A 51 6.65 4.60 4.73
C GLY A 51 7.10 5.70 5.71
N PRO A 52 6.23 6.65 6.09
CA PRO A 52 6.58 7.65 7.10
C PRO A 52 6.86 7.05 8.49
N GLN A 53 6.07 6.07 8.90
CA GLN A 53 6.14 5.46 10.23
C GLN A 53 7.40 4.63 10.42
N ILE A 54 7.74 3.79 9.44
CA ILE A 54 8.96 2.97 9.50
C ILE A 54 10.20 3.86 9.40
N GLY A 55 10.12 4.98 8.66
CA GLY A 55 11.19 5.98 8.60
C GLY A 55 11.42 6.70 9.93
N MET A 56 10.36 7.04 10.65
CA MET A 56 10.44 7.61 12.01
C MET A 56 11.07 6.61 12.98
N LEU A 57 10.53 5.39 13.06
CA LEU A 57 11.05 4.37 13.98
C LEU A 57 12.49 3.98 13.68
N ALA A 58 12.89 3.96 12.40
CA ALA A 58 14.28 3.77 12.01
C ALA A 58 15.17 4.88 12.57
N LEU A 59 14.76 6.13 12.41
CA LEU A 59 15.50 7.27 12.93
C LEU A 59 15.60 7.26 14.46
N GLU A 60 14.50 6.95 15.16
CA GLU A 60 14.48 6.82 16.61
C GLU A 60 15.44 5.73 17.07
N SER A 61 15.36 4.55 16.46
CA SER A 61 16.23 3.43 16.79
C SER A 61 17.70 3.69 16.46
N GLU A 62 18.00 4.49 15.43
CA GLU A 62 19.36 4.86 15.04
C GLU A 62 19.98 5.89 16.00
N ASN A 63 19.17 6.71 16.66
CA ASN A 63 19.63 7.77 17.56
C ASN A 63 19.46 7.41 19.05
N ASP A 64 18.98 6.21 19.39
CA ASP A 64 18.83 5.78 20.77
C ASP A 64 20.20 5.43 21.38
N PRO A 65 20.73 6.23 22.34
CA PRO A 65 22.04 5.99 22.93
C PRO A 65 22.09 4.74 23.83
N ALA A 66 20.93 4.17 24.18
CA ALA A 66 20.86 2.94 24.98
C ALA A 66 21.05 1.67 24.12
N LEU A 67 20.96 1.78 22.80
CA LEU A 67 21.10 0.64 21.89
C LEU A 67 22.56 0.47 21.44
N THR A 68 23.06 -0.76 21.51
CA THR A 68 24.34 -1.11 20.87
C THR A 68 24.22 -1.13 19.34
N HIS A 69 23.05 -1.56 18.84
CA HIS A 69 22.72 -1.56 17.42
C HIS A 69 21.24 -1.18 17.23
N PRO A 70 20.89 -0.46 16.16
CA PRO A 70 19.50 -0.18 15.83
C PRO A 70 18.71 -1.47 15.55
N PHE A 71 17.41 -1.44 15.79
CA PHE A 71 16.50 -2.50 15.39
C PHE A 71 16.54 -2.72 13.87
N PRO A 72 16.47 -3.97 13.42
CA PRO A 72 16.48 -4.29 12.01
C PRO A 72 15.13 -3.88 11.37
N LEU A 73 15.17 -3.55 10.07
CA LEU A 73 14.09 -2.87 9.36
C LEU A 73 12.81 -3.72 9.27
N ASP A 74 12.94 -5.03 9.17
CA ASP A 74 11.84 -5.99 9.22
C ASP A 74 11.11 -5.96 10.57
N THR A 75 11.86 -5.87 11.69
CA THR A 75 11.28 -5.71 13.03
C THR A 75 10.56 -4.37 13.16
N LEU A 76 11.15 -3.28 12.67
CA LEU A 76 10.48 -1.97 12.61
C LEU A 76 9.21 -2.03 11.75
N GLY A 77 9.25 -2.77 10.64
CA GLY A 77 8.09 -3.09 9.82
C GLY A 77 6.99 -3.77 10.65
N ALA A 78 7.33 -4.77 11.46
CA ALA A 78 6.39 -5.44 12.36
C ALA A 78 5.77 -4.48 13.39
N GLN A 79 6.57 -3.59 13.99
CA GLN A 79 6.09 -2.56 14.92
C GLN A 79 5.06 -1.65 14.24
N THR A 80 5.32 -1.20 13.01
CA THR A 80 4.36 -0.35 12.28
C THR A 80 3.03 -1.04 11.96
N GLN A 81 3.02 -2.37 11.77
CA GLN A 81 1.78 -3.12 11.58
C GLN A 81 0.92 -3.10 12.86
N GLY A 82 1.55 -3.32 14.01
CA GLY A 82 0.86 -3.21 15.31
C GLY A 82 0.32 -1.81 15.55
N MET A 83 1.14 -0.78 15.33
CA MET A 83 0.78 0.62 15.55
C MET A 83 -0.38 1.08 14.65
N ILE A 84 -0.23 0.95 13.33
CA ILE A 84 -1.23 1.44 12.37
C ILE A 84 -2.47 0.56 12.40
N GLY A 85 -2.30 -0.76 12.49
CA GLY A 85 -3.43 -1.69 12.55
C GLY A 85 -4.24 -1.54 13.83
N TYR A 86 -3.63 -1.20 14.97
CA TYR A 86 -4.36 -0.80 16.18
C TYR A 86 -5.23 0.43 15.90
N TRP A 87 -4.65 1.50 15.36
CA TRP A 87 -5.42 2.72 15.07
C TRP A 87 -6.54 2.47 14.08
N LEU A 88 -6.30 1.72 12.99
CA LEU A 88 -7.33 1.40 12.01
C LEU A 88 -8.47 0.56 12.62
N ALA A 89 -8.14 -0.50 13.38
CA ALA A 89 -9.15 -1.33 14.01
C ALA A 89 -10.03 -0.51 14.99
N GLN A 90 -9.38 0.33 15.81
CA GLN A 90 -10.10 1.20 16.74
C GLN A 90 -10.99 2.21 16.01
N GLU A 91 -10.47 2.93 15.02
CA GLU A 91 -11.24 3.99 14.36
C GLU A 91 -12.33 3.43 13.44
N LEU A 92 -12.18 2.22 12.89
CA LEU A 92 -13.27 1.52 12.18
C LEU A 92 -14.40 1.15 13.15
N GLY A 93 -14.07 0.67 14.36
CA GLY A 93 -15.06 0.46 15.41
C GLY A 93 -15.78 1.76 15.79
N ASN A 94 -15.04 2.85 15.99
CA ASN A 94 -15.60 4.18 16.27
C ASN A 94 -16.45 4.72 15.11
N ALA A 95 -16.15 4.33 13.87
CA ALA A 95 -16.90 4.72 12.68
C ALA A 95 -18.16 3.85 12.46
N GLY A 96 -18.46 2.92 13.36
CA GLY A 96 -19.71 2.13 13.34
C GLY A 96 -19.60 0.77 12.63
N LEU A 97 -18.39 0.21 12.48
CA LEU A 97 -18.25 -1.17 12.01
C LEU A 97 -18.99 -2.14 12.95
N ALA A 98 -20.02 -2.81 12.44
CA ALA A 98 -20.85 -3.71 13.23
C ALA A 98 -20.16 -5.07 13.54
N GLY A 99 -19.25 -5.51 12.68
CA GLY A 99 -18.54 -6.79 12.79
C GLY A 99 -17.14 -6.65 13.43
N PRO A 100 -16.47 -7.78 13.72
CA PRO A 100 -15.12 -7.76 14.26
C PRO A 100 -14.12 -7.20 13.23
N ALA A 101 -13.21 -6.36 13.71
CA ALA A 101 -11.98 -5.98 13.01
C ALA A 101 -10.77 -6.57 13.73
N VAL A 102 -9.89 -7.26 13.00
CA VAL A 102 -8.67 -7.85 13.57
C VAL A 102 -7.46 -7.43 12.75
N THR A 103 -6.43 -6.98 13.45
CA THR A 103 -5.11 -6.73 12.86
C THR A 103 -4.23 -7.96 13.03
N ILE A 104 -3.63 -8.42 11.93
CA ILE A 104 -2.72 -9.56 11.92
C ILE A 104 -1.34 -9.10 11.50
N VAL A 105 -0.35 -9.29 12.39
CA VAL A 105 1.06 -9.16 12.01
C VAL A 105 1.33 -10.17 10.90
N THR A 106 1.70 -9.66 9.73
CA THR A 106 1.77 -10.41 8.49
C THR A 106 3.21 -10.48 8.02
N ARG A 107 3.67 -11.68 7.68
CA ARG A 107 4.94 -11.96 7.00
C ARG A 107 4.70 -12.19 5.52
N THR A 108 5.56 -11.59 4.71
CA THR A 108 5.55 -11.70 3.26
C THR A 108 6.85 -12.33 2.81
N GLU A 109 6.75 -13.54 2.27
CA GLU A 109 7.89 -14.22 1.68
C GLU A 109 8.34 -13.51 0.41
N VAL A 110 9.65 -13.37 0.25
CA VAL A 110 10.30 -12.73 -0.90
C VAL A 110 11.42 -13.61 -1.45
N ASP A 111 11.82 -13.38 -2.70
CA ASP A 111 12.90 -14.15 -3.33
C ASP A 111 14.28 -13.70 -2.82
N PRO A 112 15.12 -14.57 -2.24
CA PRO A 112 16.52 -14.21 -1.98
C PRO A 112 17.28 -13.84 -3.26
N GLY A 113 16.85 -14.34 -4.43
CA GLY A 113 17.41 -14.00 -5.74
C GLY A 113 16.91 -12.68 -6.35
N ASP A 114 15.98 -11.97 -5.70
CA ASP A 114 15.33 -10.79 -6.28
C ASP A 114 16.39 -9.71 -6.66
N PRO A 115 16.37 -9.19 -7.90
CA PRO A 115 17.29 -8.12 -8.32
C PRO A 115 17.28 -6.89 -7.42
N ALA A 116 16.16 -6.61 -6.72
CA ALA A 116 16.03 -5.48 -5.81
C ALA A 116 17.02 -5.52 -4.63
N PHE A 117 17.52 -6.71 -4.26
CA PHE A 117 18.58 -6.84 -3.24
C PHE A 117 19.93 -6.35 -3.74
N ARG A 118 20.22 -6.52 -5.04
CA ARG A 118 21.46 -6.03 -5.67
C ARG A 118 21.38 -4.56 -6.06
N ALA A 119 20.18 -4.05 -6.33
CA ALA A 119 19.94 -2.67 -6.74
C ALA A 119 18.80 -2.04 -5.92
N PRO A 120 19.03 -1.72 -4.63
CA PRO A 120 18.02 -1.10 -3.78
C PRO A 120 17.67 0.31 -4.28
N ALA A 121 16.37 0.58 -4.41
CA ALA A 121 15.87 1.85 -4.95
C ALA A 121 14.77 2.49 -4.11
N LYS A 122 14.26 1.80 -3.09
CA LYS A 122 13.13 2.28 -2.29
C LYS A 122 13.62 3.16 -1.16
N PHE A 123 13.24 4.44 -1.19
CA PHE A 123 13.60 5.40 -0.16
C PHE A 123 12.92 5.11 1.18
N VAL A 124 13.69 5.17 2.26
CA VAL A 124 13.23 5.02 3.65
C VAL A 124 13.84 6.13 4.50
N GLY A 125 13.12 6.58 5.53
CA GLY A 125 13.62 7.58 6.48
C GLY A 125 13.70 8.99 5.89
N GLN A 126 14.33 9.90 6.64
CA GLN A 126 14.45 11.31 6.27
C GLN A 126 15.53 11.58 5.22
N GLY A 127 15.50 12.79 4.64
CA GLY A 127 16.54 13.29 3.75
C GLY A 127 17.71 13.94 4.50
N TYR A 128 18.91 13.68 4.01
CA TYR A 128 20.17 14.21 4.51
C TYR A 128 20.88 15.06 3.44
N PRO A 129 21.70 16.04 3.84
CA PRO A 129 22.71 16.61 2.95
C PRO A 129 23.68 15.52 2.46
N GLU A 130 24.21 15.64 1.24
CA GLU A 130 25.12 14.63 0.66
C GLU A 130 26.30 14.26 1.56
N PRO A 131 27.03 15.23 2.17
CA PRO A 131 28.18 14.89 3.02
C PRO A 131 27.77 14.07 4.25
N VAL A 132 26.58 14.32 4.79
CA VAL A 132 26.05 13.60 5.96
C VAL A 132 25.63 12.19 5.55
N ALA A 133 24.91 12.04 4.43
CA ALA A 133 24.51 10.72 3.93
C ALA A 133 25.71 9.81 3.63
N ARG A 134 26.77 10.37 3.02
CA ARG A 134 28.00 9.63 2.69
C ARG A 134 28.79 9.21 3.93
N ARG A 135 28.67 9.93 5.04
CA ARG A 135 29.28 9.56 6.33
C ARG A 135 28.48 8.47 7.04
N LEU A 136 27.16 8.62 7.10
CA LEU A 136 26.26 7.67 7.78
C LEU A 136 26.18 6.31 7.06
N ALA A 137 26.34 6.30 5.72
CA ALA A 137 26.22 5.08 4.93
C ALA A 137 27.14 3.93 5.39
N PRO A 138 28.47 4.11 5.51
CA PRO A 138 29.35 3.05 6.02
C PRO A 138 29.14 2.75 7.52
N GLU A 139 28.79 3.75 8.34
CA GLU A 139 28.57 3.59 9.79
C GLU A 139 27.38 2.66 10.09
N HIS A 140 26.33 2.73 9.27
CA HIS A 140 25.11 1.94 9.45
C HIS A 140 24.89 0.86 8.38
N GLY A 141 25.85 0.64 7.47
CA GLY A 141 25.74 -0.33 6.38
C GLY A 141 24.62 -0.01 5.38
N TRP A 142 24.34 1.27 5.14
CA TRP A 142 23.28 1.69 4.21
C TRP A 142 23.77 1.80 2.77
N THR A 143 22.83 1.61 1.85
CA THR A 143 22.91 2.23 0.54
C THR A 143 22.14 3.55 0.57
N VAL A 144 22.70 4.60 -0.05
CA VAL A 144 22.05 5.91 -0.15
C VAL A 144 21.93 6.33 -1.61
N ALA A 145 20.84 7.02 -1.94
CA ALA A 145 20.63 7.59 -3.27
C ALA A 145 20.04 9.00 -3.18
N ARG A 146 20.17 9.75 -4.27
CA ARG A 146 19.65 11.11 -4.38
C ARG A 146 18.13 11.10 -4.54
N ASP A 147 17.43 11.81 -3.66
CA ASP A 147 15.99 12.08 -3.69
C ASP A 147 15.76 13.58 -3.84
N GLY A 148 15.71 14.05 -5.09
CA GLY A 148 15.62 15.48 -5.41
C GLY A 148 16.85 16.28 -4.92
N ARG A 149 16.64 17.11 -3.90
CA ARG A 149 17.69 17.95 -3.28
C ARG A 149 18.38 17.28 -2.09
N ALA A 150 17.83 16.18 -1.58
CA ALA A 150 18.37 15.44 -0.44
C ALA A 150 18.97 14.11 -0.88
N TRP A 151 19.68 13.45 0.02
CA TRP A 151 20.13 12.08 -0.08
C TRP A 151 19.42 11.23 0.98
N ARG A 152 18.95 10.04 0.62
CA ARG A 152 18.15 9.19 1.51
C ARG A 152 18.65 7.76 1.48
N ARG A 153 18.46 7.04 2.58
CA ARG A 153 18.64 5.60 2.65
C ARG A 153 17.72 4.94 1.63
N VAL A 154 18.27 4.02 0.85
CA VAL A 154 17.51 3.13 -0.03
C VAL A 154 17.65 1.70 0.44
N VAL A 155 16.57 0.95 0.31
CA VAL A 155 16.48 -0.46 0.67
C VAL A 155 15.88 -1.27 -0.46
N ALA A 156 16.05 -2.58 -0.39
CA ALA A 156 15.45 -3.50 -1.34
C ALA A 156 13.91 -3.44 -1.24
N SER A 157 13.24 -3.55 -2.39
CA SER A 157 11.79 -3.66 -2.47
C SER A 157 11.42 -4.84 -3.37
N PRO A 158 11.73 -6.07 -2.93
CA PRO A 158 11.48 -7.28 -3.71
C PRO A 158 9.98 -7.52 -3.90
N ALA A 159 9.63 -8.29 -4.93
CA ALA A 159 8.24 -8.64 -5.18
C ALA A 159 7.70 -9.60 -4.10
N PRO A 160 6.45 -9.41 -3.63
CA PRO A 160 5.82 -10.37 -2.72
C PRO A 160 5.58 -11.69 -3.43
N ARG A 161 5.99 -12.81 -2.81
CA ARG A 161 5.73 -14.16 -3.34
C ARG A 161 4.58 -14.86 -2.64
N ARG A 162 4.57 -14.83 -1.31
CA ARG A 162 3.58 -15.55 -0.50
C ARG A 162 3.29 -14.78 0.80
N ILE A 163 2.03 -14.79 1.21
CA ILE A 163 1.64 -14.33 2.54
C ILE A 163 1.61 -15.53 3.48
N VAL A 164 2.45 -15.53 4.51
CA VAL A 164 2.60 -16.69 5.39
C VAL A 164 1.32 -16.96 6.20
N GLU A 165 0.66 -15.90 6.66
CA GLU A 165 -0.58 -15.99 7.44
C GLU A 165 -1.85 -16.15 6.57
N LEU A 166 -1.72 -16.34 5.26
CA LEU A 166 -2.85 -16.46 4.32
C LEU A 166 -3.92 -17.47 4.76
N PRO A 167 -3.59 -18.69 5.25
CA PRO A 167 -4.62 -19.65 5.71
C PRO A 167 -5.45 -19.12 6.88
N THR A 168 -4.86 -18.33 7.77
CA THR A 168 -5.56 -17.72 8.92
C THR A 168 -6.40 -16.54 8.47
N ILE A 169 -5.83 -15.66 7.62
CA ILE A 169 -6.57 -14.54 7.01
C ILE A 169 -7.82 -15.06 6.29
N ARG A 170 -7.68 -16.11 5.46
CA ARG A 170 -8.81 -16.70 4.73
C ARG A 170 -9.91 -17.21 5.65
N ARG A 171 -9.57 -17.86 6.76
CA ARG A 171 -10.56 -18.35 7.74
C ARG A 171 -11.34 -17.20 8.37
N LEU A 172 -10.66 -16.13 8.75
CA LEU A 172 -11.29 -14.94 9.35
C LEU A 172 -12.20 -14.22 8.36
N VAL A 173 -11.71 -14.00 7.13
CA VAL A 173 -12.49 -13.36 6.06
C VAL A 173 -13.75 -14.17 5.73
N ASN A 174 -13.63 -15.50 5.62
CA ASN A 174 -14.79 -16.37 5.38
C ASN A 174 -15.81 -16.35 6.53
N GLY A 175 -15.38 -16.01 7.75
CA GLY A 175 -16.24 -15.80 8.91
C GLY A 175 -16.88 -14.41 8.97
N GLY A 176 -16.66 -13.54 7.98
CA GLY A 176 -17.18 -12.18 7.94
C GLY A 176 -16.36 -11.15 8.73
N THR A 177 -15.18 -11.52 9.23
CA THR A 177 -14.29 -10.59 9.93
C THR A 177 -13.62 -9.64 8.96
N THR A 178 -13.61 -8.34 9.29
CA THR A 178 -12.76 -7.36 8.60
C THR A 178 -11.31 -7.58 9.05
N VAL A 179 -10.41 -7.86 8.12
CA VAL A 179 -9.01 -8.19 8.45
C VAL A 179 -8.08 -7.09 7.98
N ILE A 180 -7.33 -6.50 8.90
CA ILE A 180 -6.22 -5.58 8.60
C ILE A 180 -4.94 -6.42 8.58
N CYS A 181 -4.28 -6.49 7.42
CA CYS A 181 -3.10 -7.33 7.24
C CYS A 181 -2.19 -6.76 6.14
N GLY A 182 -1.00 -7.36 5.96
CA GLY A 182 -0.04 -6.90 4.96
C GLY A 182 0.40 -5.45 5.17
N GLY A 183 0.35 -4.94 6.40
CA GLY A 183 0.73 -3.56 6.72
C GLY A 183 2.18 -3.29 6.32
N GLY A 184 2.41 -2.20 5.58
CA GLY A 184 3.71 -1.90 4.98
C GLY A 184 4.15 -2.85 3.87
N GLY A 185 3.25 -3.69 3.35
CA GLY A 185 3.57 -4.80 2.44
C GLY A 185 3.83 -6.13 3.16
N GLY A 186 3.78 -6.15 4.50
CA GLY A 186 4.13 -7.28 5.35
C GLY A 186 5.63 -7.32 5.68
N VAL A 187 5.98 -8.00 6.78
CA VAL A 187 7.38 -8.20 7.21
C VAL A 187 8.05 -9.10 6.17
N PRO A 188 9.06 -8.62 5.43
CA PRO A 188 9.72 -9.44 4.42
C PRO A 188 10.52 -10.55 5.09
N VAL A 189 10.30 -11.78 4.64
CA VAL A 189 11.01 -12.96 5.14
C VAL A 189 11.55 -13.82 4.00
N LEU A 190 12.68 -14.47 4.25
CA LEU A 190 13.25 -15.50 3.37
C LEU A 190 12.85 -16.87 3.93
N ALA A 191 12.31 -17.73 3.07
CA ALA A 191 12.04 -19.11 3.44
C ALA A 191 13.35 -19.90 3.45
N GLY A 192 13.59 -20.64 4.55
CA GLY A 192 14.69 -21.58 4.68
C GLY A 192 14.21 -23.02 4.83
N ASP A 193 15.14 -23.93 5.07
CA ASP A 193 14.82 -25.36 5.20
C ASP A 193 13.93 -25.66 6.40
N GLY A 194 13.08 -26.68 6.27
CA GLY A 194 12.25 -27.18 7.37
C GLY A 194 11.17 -26.19 7.83
N GLY A 195 10.74 -25.26 6.98
CA GLY A 195 9.68 -24.29 7.32
C GLY A 195 10.16 -23.12 8.18
N ARG A 196 11.47 -22.92 8.30
CA ARG A 196 12.05 -21.76 8.99
C ARG A 196 11.94 -20.51 8.12
N TYR A 197 11.88 -19.36 8.78
CA TYR A 197 11.91 -18.06 8.13
C TYR A 197 12.95 -17.17 8.81
N GLU A 198 13.61 -16.34 8.02
CA GLU A 198 14.52 -15.29 8.49
C GLU A 198 14.05 -13.93 7.97
N GLY A 199 14.17 -12.89 8.78
CA GLY A 199 13.80 -11.53 8.39
C GLY A 199 14.75 -10.96 7.33
N ALA A 200 14.22 -10.32 6.30
CA ALA A 200 15.02 -9.66 5.27
C ALA A 200 15.05 -8.15 5.47
N GLN A 201 16.20 -7.51 5.27
CA GLN A 201 16.32 -6.04 5.36
C GLN A 201 15.77 -5.35 4.11
N ALA A 202 14.45 -5.36 3.96
CA ALA A 202 13.73 -4.87 2.79
C ALA A 202 12.40 -4.21 3.18
N VAL A 203 11.71 -3.59 2.21
CA VAL A 203 10.33 -3.12 2.37
C VAL A 203 9.53 -3.50 1.13
N VAL A 204 8.58 -4.42 1.29
CA VAL A 204 7.71 -4.87 0.20
C VAL A 204 6.75 -3.76 -0.22
N ASP A 205 6.34 -3.74 -1.49
CA ASP A 205 5.32 -2.80 -1.94
C ASP A 205 3.92 -3.24 -1.47
N LYS A 206 3.23 -2.33 -0.77
CA LYS A 206 1.91 -2.62 -0.18
C LYS A 206 0.81 -2.80 -1.22
N ASP A 207 0.90 -2.12 -2.37
CA ASP A 207 -0.09 -2.26 -3.43
C ASP A 207 0.10 -3.62 -4.13
N LEU A 208 1.35 -4.05 -4.38
CA LEU A 208 1.64 -5.41 -4.88
C LEU A 208 1.20 -6.51 -3.89
N THR A 209 1.42 -6.31 -2.58
CA THR A 209 0.94 -7.25 -1.55
C THR A 209 -0.60 -7.31 -1.52
N ALA A 210 -1.28 -6.18 -1.67
CA ALA A 210 -2.74 -6.14 -1.76
C ALA A 210 -3.25 -6.88 -3.01
N ALA A 211 -2.56 -6.73 -4.15
CA ALA A 211 -2.89 -7.50 -5.36
C ALA A 211 -2.71 -9.02 -5.14
N LEU A 212 -1.61 -9.44 -4.51
CA LEU A 212 -1.38 -10.85 -4.16
C LEU A 212 -2.49 -11.38 -3.25
N LEU A 213 -2.86 -10.65 -2.19
CA LEU A 213 -3.97 -11.00 -1.31
C LEU A 213 -5.29 -11.09 -2.08
N GLY A 214 -5.56 -10.16 -2.99
CA GLY A 214 -6.76 -10.17 -3.84
C GLY A 214 -6.86 -11.41 -4.71
N VAL A 215 -5.76 -11.80 -5.35
CA VAL A 215 -5.69 -13.03 -6.16
C VAL A 215 -5.92 -14.25 -5.28
N GLU A 216 -5.16 -14.38 -4.20
CA GLU A 216 -5.17 -15.55 -3.32
C GLU A 216 -6.52 -15.74 -2.63
N LEU A 217 -7.11 -14.67 -2.11
CA LEU A 217 -8.40 -14.70 -1.45
C LEU A 217 -9.57 -14.72 -2.43
N LYS A 218 -9.30 -14.67 -3.75
CA LYS A 218 -10.31 -14.59 -4.80
C LYS A 218 -11.27 -13.42 -4.57
N ALA A 219 -10.72 -12.25 -4.20
CA ALA A 219 -11.48 -11.04 -3.99
C ALA A 219 -12.27 -10.64 -5.24
N ASP A 220 -13.43 -10.02 -5.04
CA ASP A 220 -14.30 -9.56 -6.11
C ASP A 220 -13.75 -8.30 -6.78
N ARG A 221 -13.01 -7.48 -6.03
CA ARG A 221 -12.40 -6.23 -6.51
C ARG A 221 -11.20 -5.84 -5.66
N LEU A 222 -10.17 -5.31 -6.33
CA LEU A 222 -9.05 -4.61 -5.70
C LEU A 222 -9.31 -3.10 -5.72
N VAL A 223 -9.20 -2.45 -4.57
CA VAL A 223 -9.45 -1.01 -4.41
C VAL A 223 -8.19 -0.34 -3.88
N VAL A 224 -7.53 0.47 -4.70
CA VAL A 224 -6.32 1.22 -4.30
C VAL A 224 -6.70 2.67 -4.03
N LEU A 225 -6.67 3.05 -2.75
CA LEU A 225 -7.05 4.40 -2.31
C LEU A 225 -5.80 5.25 -2.05
N THR A 226 -5.75 6.42 -2.66
CA THR A 226 -4.61 7.35 -2.63
C THR A 226 -5.08 8.80 -2.44
N ASP A 227 -4.16 9.75 -2.54
CA ASP A 227 -4.35 11.20 -2.45
C ASP A 227 -4.77 11.87 -3.77
N VAL A 228 -4.52 11.22 -4.91
CA VAL A 228 -4.93 11.70 -6.24
C VAL A 228 -6.30 11.14 -6.66
N ASP A 229 -6.99 11.92 -7.49
CA ASP A 229 -8.34 11.62 -7.97
C ASP A 229 -8.38 10.42 -8.92
N ALA A 230 -7.44 10.32 -9.85
CA ALA A 230 -7.38 9.26 -10.86
C ALA A 230 -5.95 9.03 -11.38
N VAL A 231 -5.74 7.92 -12.09
CA VAL A 231 -4.57 7.72 -12.95
C VAL A 231 -4.61 8.75 -14.08
N ARG A 232 -3.45 9.31 -14.44
CA ARG A 232 -3.35 10.33 -15.48
C ARG A 232 -2.51 9.86 -16.65
N LYS A 233 -2.99 10.13 -17.86
CA LYS A 233 -2.21 10.00 -19.10
C LYS A 233 -1.41 11.28 -19.31
N ASP A 234 -0.21 11.16 -19.89
CA ASP A 234 0.68 12.28 -20.20
C ASP A 234 1.00 13.17 -18.97
N PHE A 235 1.15 12.53 -17.80
CA PHE A 235 1.40 13.18 -16.51
C PHE A 235 2.62 14.12 -16.55
N GLY A 236 2.47 15.32 -16.00
CA GLY A 236 3.51 16.35 -15.97
C GLY A 236 3.67 17.11 -17.29
N THR A 237 2.76 16.94 -18.25
CA THR A 237 2.77 17.65 -19.54
C THR A 237 1.51 18.51 -19.71
N PRO A 238 1.50 19.46 -20.67
CA PRO A 238 0.28 20.22 -21.00
C PRO A 238 -0.89 19.37 -21.53
N ARG A 239 -0.65 18.09 -21.88
CA ARG A 239 -1.69 17.15 -22.36
C ARG A 239 -2.22 16.24 -21.26
N GLU A 240 -1.79 16.46 -20.02
CA GLU A 240 -2.21 15.66 -18.88
C GLU A 240 -3.73 15.60 -18.77
N ARG A 241 -4.27 14.39 -18.63
CA ARG A 241 -5.70 14.16 -18.43
C ARG A 241 -5.99 12.92 -17.59
N PRO A 242 -7.07 12.91 -16.80
CA PRO A 242 -7.47 11.73 -16.04
C PRO A 242 -7.92 10.60 -16.98
N LEU A 243 -7.67 9.36 -16.55
CA LEU A 243 -8.18 8.14 -17.17
C LEU A 243 -9.36 7.63 -16.32
N PRO A 244 -10.62 7.81 -16.74
CA PRO A 244 -11.77 7.29 -15.99
C PRO A 244 -11.84 5.76 -16.07
N SER A 245 -11.36 5.18 -17.17
CA SER A 245 -11.17 3.75 -17.33
C SER A 245 -9.97 3.46 -18.23
N ALA A 246 -9.39 2.27 -18.07
CA ALA A 246 -8.33 1.77 -18.94
C ALA A 246 -8.25 0.24 -18.92
N ASP A 247 -7.85 -0.36 -20.03
CA ASP A 247 -7.55 -1.78 -20.08
C ASP A 247 -6.18 -2.06 -19.45
N ALA A 248 -6.03 -3.20 -18.78
CA ALA A 248 -4.76 -3.62 -18.20
C ALA A 248 -3.63 -3.71 -19.25
N ALA A 249 -3.96 -4.06 -20.50
CA ALA A 249 -3.00 -4.08 -21.60
C ALA A 249 -2.53 -2.67 -22.00
N GLU A 250 -3.44 -1.69 -22.04
CA GLU A 250 -3.08 -0.30 -22.32
C GLU A 250 -2.15 0.25 -21.24
N LEU A 251 -2.49 0.01 -19.97
CA LEU A 251 -1.69 0.50 -18.84
C LEU A 251 -0.28 -0.11 -18.81
N ARG A 252 -0.10 -1.37 -19.22
CA ARG A 252 1.23 -2.00 -19.35
C ARG A 252 2.12 -1.30 -20.37
N ALA A 253 1.54 -0.74 -21.42
CA ALA A 253 2.30 -0.04 -22.47
C ALA A 253 2.68 1.40 -22.05
N MET A 254 2.08 1.92 -20.98
CA MET A 254 2.34 3.26 -20.47
C MET A 254 3.52 3.28 -19.48
N ARG A 255 4.11 4.46 -19.29
CA ARG A 255 5.14 4.69 -18.27
C ARG A 255 4.56 5.52 -17.13
N PHE A 256 4.76 5.04 -15.90
CA PHE A 256 4.32 5.72 -14.69
C PHE A 256 5.49 5.94 -13.73
N PRO A 257 5.47 6.99 -12.88
CA PRO A 257 6.51 7.22 -11.90
C PRO A 257 6.68 6.05 -10.92
N ALA A 258 7.88 5.47 -10.84
CA ALA A 258 8.17 4.26 -10.07
C ALA A 258 8.01 4.41 -8.55
N GLY A 259 8.07 5.65 -8.03
CA GLY A 259 7.92 5.94 -6.60
C GLY A 259 6.49 6.26 -6.15
N SER A 260 5.50 6.24 -7.05
CA SER A 260 4.11 6.62 -6.72
C SER A 260 3.07 5.81 -7.49
N MET A 261 2.76 6.22 -8.73
CA MET A 261 1.65 5.63 -9.50
C MET A 261 2.03 4.30 -10.16
N GLY A 262 3.32 4.09 -10.48
CA GLY A 262 3.78 2.87 -11.13
C GLY A 262 3.43 1.58 -10.38
N PRO A 263 3.78 1.45 -9.09
CA PRO A 263 3.43 0.27 -8.30
C PRO A 263 1.91 0.06 -8.16
N LYS A 264 1.11 1.14 -8.10
CA LYS A 264 -0.36 1.08 -8.04
C LYS A 264 -0.95 0.48 -9.30
N VAL A 265 -0.54 1.02 -10.45
CA VAL A 265 -0.97 0.52 -11.74
C VAL A 265 -0.53 -0.92 -11.93
N GLU A 266 0.73 -1.25 -11.61
CA GLU A 266 1.25 -2.62 -11.71
C GLU A 266 0.46 -3.60 -10.84
N ALA A 267 0.14 -3.24 -9.59
CA ALA A 267 -0.69 -4.03 -8.70
C ALA A 267 -2.07 -4.32 -9.30
N CYS A 268 -2.76 -3.28 -9.79
CA CYS A 268 -4.07 -3.42 -10.41
C CYS A 268 -4.02 -4.27 -11.69
N VAL A 269 -3.02 -4.05 -12.54
CA VAL A 269 -2.80 -4.82 -13.77
C VAL A 269 -2.57 -6.30 -13.45
N ARG A 270 -1.75 -6.64 -12.45
CA ARG A 270 -1.52 -8.02 -12.00
C ARG A 270 -2.80 -8.67 -11.51
N PHE A 271 -3.56 -8.00 -10.65
CA PHE A 271 -4.83 -8.50 -10.13
C PHE A 271 -5.83 -8.77 -11.27
N VAL A 272 -6.04 -7.79 -12.14
CA VAL A 272 -6.98 -7.89 -13.27
C VAL A 272 -6.60 -9.03 -14.20
N THR A 273 -5.31 -9.14 -14.54
CA THR A 273 -4.84 -10.20 -15.46
C THR A 273 -4.95 -11.59 -14.85
N ALA A 274 -4.71 -11.72 -13.54
CA ALA A 274 -4.77 -13.01 -12.87
C ALA A 274 -6.21 -13.48 -12.58
N THR A 275 -7.16 -12.55 -12.47
CA THR A 275 -8.52 -12.87 -11.99
C THR A 275 -9.64 -12.60 -12.99
N GLY A 276 -9.41 -11.78 -14.02
CA GLY A 276 -10.46 -11.23 -14.89
C GLY A 276 -11.40 -10.24 -14.18
N ARG A 277 -11.12 -9.88 -12.92
CA ARG A 277 -11.94 -8.98 -12.11
C ARG A 277 -11.39 -7.57 -12.14
N GLN A 278 -12.28 -6.60 -11.89
CA GLN A 278 -11.93 -5.19 -11.96
C GLN A 278 -11.06 -4.76 -10.78
N ALA A 279 -10.17 -3.81 -11.04
CA ALA A 279 -9.49 -3.04 -10.01
C ALA A 279 -9.83 -1.55 -10.17
N VAL A 280 -9.79 -0.80 -9.08
CA VAL A 280 -10.05 0.65 -9.09
C VAL A 280 -8.96 1.40 -8.35
N ILE A 281 -8.57 2.56 -8.87
CA ILE A 281 -7.62 3.49 -8.24
C ILE A 281 -8.29 4.86 -8.11
N GLY A 282 -8.25 5.47 -6.92
CA GLY A 282 -8.77 6.83 -6.76
C GLY A 282 -8.57 7.42 -5.38
N ALA A 283 -9.17 8.57 -5.14
CA ALA A 283 -9.01 9.30 -3.89
C ALA A 283 -9.74 8.62 -2.72
N LEU A 284 -9.09 8.55 -1.56
CA LEU A 284 -9.68 7.95 -0.34
C LEU A 284 -11.00 8.61 0.07
N ARG A 285 -11.08 9.94 0.03
CA ARG A 285 -12.30 10.69 0.37
C ARG A 285 -13.51 10.31 -0.49
N ASP A 286 -13.25 9.77 -1.69
CA ASP A 286 -14.25 9.40 -2.68
C ASP A 286 -14.44 7.86 -2.72
N ALA A 287 -14.02 7.13 -1.68
CA ALA A 287 -14.00 5.66 -1.67
C ALA A 287 -15.29 4.98 -2.15
N PRO A 288 -16.51 5.42 -1.75
CA PRO A 288 -17.75 4.84 -2.29
C PRO A 288 -17.90 5.06 -3.80
N ALA A 289 -17.58 6.25 -4.31
CA ALA A 289 -17.66 6.57 -5.73
C ALA A 289 -16.57 5.86 -6.56
N VAL A 290 -15.37 5.72 -6.00
CA VAL A 290 -14.27 4.93 -6.58
C VAL A 290 -14.67 3.47 -6.66
N LEU A 291 -15.26 2.92 -5.60
CA LEU A 291 -15.78 1.54 -5.63
C LEU A 291 -16.88 1.40 -6.68
N ALA A 292 -17.80 2.36 -6.80
CA ALA A 292 -18.87 2.33 -7.79
C ALA A 292 -18.40 2.53 -9.25
N GLY A 293 -17.15 2.94 -9.47
CA GLY A 293 -16.62 3.27 -10.78
C GLY A 293 -17.14 4.60 -11.35
N THR A 294 -17.71 5.46 -10.51
CA THR A 294 -18.19 6.81 -10.87
C THR A 294 -17.17 7.90 -10.56
N ALA A 295 -16.08 7.55 -9.84
CA ALA A 295 -14.89 8.36 -9.65
C ALA A 295 -13.62 7.49 -9.79
N GLY A 296 -12.47 8.13 -9.97
CA GLY A 296 -11.20 7.43 -10.15
C GLY A 296 -11.03 6.76 -11.50
N THR A 297 -10.14 5.76 -11.52
CA THR A 297 -9.82 4.96 -12.70
C THR A 297 -10.28 3.52 -12.48
N THR A 298 -11.19 3.04 -13.33
CA THR A 298 -11.57 1.63 -13.37
C THR A 298 -10.69 0.86 -14.36
N ILE A 299 -10.08 -0.22 -13.91
CA ILE A 299 -9.16 -1.05 -14.69
C ILE A 299 -9.81 -2.40 -14.95
N THR A 300 -9.85 -2.81 -16.22
CA THR A 300 -10.50 -4.04 -16.68
C THR A 300 -9.55 -4.86 -17.57
N ASP A 301 -9.95 -6.07 -17.93
CA ASP A 301 -9.23 -6.97 -18.83
C ASP A 301 -9.58 -6.76 -20.32
N GLY A 302 -10.35 -5.71 -20.65
CA GLY A 302 -10.86 -5.44 -22.00
C GLY A 302 -12.11 -6.22 -22.39
N THR A 303 -12.61 -7.15 -21.55
CA THR A 303 -13.86 -7.90 -21.83
C THR A 303 -15.08 -7.28 -21.16
N TRP A 304 -14.87 -6.39 -20.20
CA TRP A 304 -15.94 -5.66 -19.54
C TRP A 304 -16.57 -4.63 -20.48
N PRO A 305 -17.92 -4.57 -20.59
CA PRO A 305 -18.57 -3.51 -21.33
C PRO A 305 -18.09 -2.17 -20.78
N ALA A 306 -17.54 -1.31 -21.63
CA ALA A 306 -17.19 0.05 -21.24
C ALA A 306 -18.43 0.66 -20.57
N ALA A 307 -18.31 0.97 -19.28
CA ALA A 307 -19.38 1.65 -18.56
C ALA A 307 -19.71 2.91 -19.36
N ARG A 308 -20.90 2.95 -19.95
CA ARG A 308 -21.38 4.10 -20.71
C ARG A 308 -21.27 5.30 -19.78
N ALA A 309 -20.34 6.21 -20.08
CA ALA A 309 -20.33 7.53 -19.47
C ALA A 309 -21.76 8.07 -19.61
N GLY A 310 -22.42 8.27 -18.46
CA GLY A 310 -23.81 8.67 -18.42
C GLY A 310 -24.01 9.93 -19.24
N ALA A 311 -24.69 9.79 -20.37
CA ALA A 311 -25.34 10.91 -21.01
C ALA A 311 -26.40 11.40 -20.04
N VAL A 312 -26.07 12.41 -19.25
CA VAL A 312 -27.08 13.28 -18.64
C VAL A 312 -27.73 14.02 -19.81
N THR A 313 -28.73 13.40 -20.42
CA THR A 313 -29.67 14.11 -21.27
C THR A 313 -30.50 15.01 -20.38
N ALA A 314 -30.12 16.27 -20.32
CA ALA A 314 -31.02 17.35 -19.97
C ALA A 314 -32.14 17.38 -21.03
N ALA A 315 -33.29 16.80 -20.68
CA ALA A 315 -34.58 17.01 -21.33
C ALA A 315 -35.63 16.67 -20.25
N GLY A 316 -36.57 17.52 -19.87
CA GLY A 316 -36.92 18.87 -20.24
C GLY A 316 -38.08 19.31 -19.32
N ARG A 317 -38.29 20.63 -19.30
CA ARG A 317 -39.50 21.40 -18.93
C ARG A 317 -40.64 20.67 -18.20
#